data_AF-A0A7R9PRY8-F1
#
_entry.id   AF-A0A7R9PRY8-F1
#
_cell.length_a   1.000
_cell.length_b   1.000
_cell.length_c   1.000
_cell.angle_alpha   90.00
_cell.angle_beta   90.00
_cell.angle_gamma   90.00
#
_symmetry.space_group_name_H-M   'P 1'
#
loop_
_entity.id
_entity.type
_entity.pdbx_description
1 polymer ?
#
loop_
_entity_poly.entity_id
_entity_poly.type
_entity_poly.pdbx_seq_one_letter_code
_entity_poly.pdbx_strand_id
1 'polypeptide(L)'
;MGHSADRLAAAFAVSRAEQDEYALRSHCLAQQAQEKGYLSDIIPIQVPGVAKTIVKDNGIRVASPEQLAKLKPAFVKPHGTVTAANSSFLVS
;
A
#
# COMPACT_ATOMS: atom_id res chain seq x y z
N MET A 1 7.03 2.35 13.96
CA MET A 1 6.01 3.14 13.23
C MET A 1 4.65 2.44 13.23
N GLY A 2 4.51 1.22 12.68
CA GLY A 2 3.21 0.54 12.57
C GLY A 2 2.42 0.35 13.89
N HIS A 3 3.07 0.01 15.01
CA HIS A 3 2.38 -0.05 16.32
C HIS A 3 1.73 1.28 16.74
N SER A 4 2.31 2.41 16.37
CA SER A 4 1.72 3.71 16.68
C SER A 4 0.51 4.02 15.79
N ALA A 5 0.52 3.54 14.54
CA ALA A 5 -0.61 3.66 13.64
C ALA A 5 -1.83 2.87 14.16
N ASP A 6 -1.63 1.64 14.66
CA ASP A 6 -2.69 0.86 15.31
C ASP A 6 -3.31 1.60 16.51
N ARG A 7 -2.47 2.19 17.38
CA ARG A 7 -2.97 2.98 18.52
C ARG A 7 -3.72 4.23 18.10
N LEU A 8 -3.26 4.90 17.06
CA LEU A 8 -3.91 6.11 16.53
C LEU A 8 -5.26 5.75 15.91
N ALA A 9 -5.32 4.69 15.10
CA ALA A 9 -6.57 4.19 14.53
C ALA A 9 -7.59 3.87 15.63
N ALA A 10 -7.18 3.17 16.68
CA ALA A 10 -8.03 2.90 17.84
C ALA A 10 -8.48 4.17 18.56
N ALA A 11 -7.58 5.14 18.77
CA ALA A 11 -7.89 6.40 19.46
C ALA A 11 -8.92 7.26 18.72
N PHE A 12 -8.93 7.20 17.38
CA PHE A 12 -9.86 7.94 16.52
C PHE A 12 -11.02 7.07 16.00
N ALA A 13 -11.18 5.85 16.53
CA ALA A 13 -12.22 4.90 16.14
C ALA A 13 -12.24 4.58 14.63
N VAL A 14 -11.08 4.60 13.97
CA VAL A 14 -10.95 4.23 12.56
C VAL A 14 -11.02 2.71 12.45
N SER A 15 -12.06 2.23 11.79
CA SER A 15 -12.31 0.80 11.62
C SER A 15 -11.32 0.15 10.67
N ARG A 16 -11.22 -1.19 10.76
CA ARG A 16 -10.44 -2.00 9.82
C ARG A 16 -10.95 -1.84 8.37
N ALA A 17 -12.26 -1.77 8.18
CA ALA A 17 -12.86 -1.65 6.86
C ALA A 17 -12.50 -0.32 6.19
N GLU A 18 -12.53 0.79 6.92
CA GLU A 18 -12.14 2.12 6.41
C GLU A 18 -10.66 2.15 6.01
N GLN A 19 -9.78 1.50 6.78
CA GLN A 19 -8.36 1.40 6.46
C GLN A 19 -8.11 0.60 5.17
N ASP A 20 -8.78 -0.54 5.03
CA ASP A 20 -8.63 -1.40 3.84
C ASP A 20 -9.25 -0.74 2.59
N GLU A 21 -10.38 -0.05 2.74
CA GLU A 21 -11.02 0.70 1.65
C GLU A 21 -10.11 1.83 1.14
N TYR A 22 -9.52 2.60 2.06
CA TYR A 22 -8.60 3.66 1.70
C TYR A 22 -7.35 3.13 0.99
N ALA A 23 -6.78 2.03 1.50
CA ALA A 23 -5.62 1.39 0.89
C ALA A 23 -5.93 0.89 -0.53
N LEU A 24 -7.08 0.24 -0.72
CA LEU A 24 -7.54 -0.20 -2.03
C LEU A 24 -7.72 0.98 -2.99
N ARG A 25 -8.41 2.02 -2.54
CA ARG A 25 -8.62 3.24 -3.34
C ARG A 25 -7.29 3.84 -3.78
N SER A 26 -6.32 3.93 -2.87
CA SER A 26 -4.99 4.46 -3.18
C SER A 26 -4.29 3.65 -4.27
N HIS A 27 -4.26 2.32 -4.16
CA HIS A 27 -3.65 1.46 -5.19
C HIS A 27 -4.38 1.52 -6.53
N CYS A 28 -5.71 1.57 -6.54
CA CYS A 28 -6.50 1.73 -7.76
C CYS A 28 -6.23 3.07 -8.45
N LEU A 29 -6.18 4.17 -7.69
CA LEU A 29 -5.88 5.49 -8.23
C LEU A 29 -4.44 5.58 -8.75
N ALA A 30 -3.47 4.99 -8.04
CA ALA A 30 -2.08 4.91 -8.48
C ALA A 30 -1.95 4.12 -9.79
N GLN A 31 -2.66 2.99 -9.92
CA GLN A 31 -2.70 2.22 -11.17
C GLN A 31 -3.25 3.07 -12.32
N GLN A 32 -4.38 3.74 -12.11
CA GLN A 32 -4.99 4.60 -13.14
C GLN A 32 -4.08 5.77 -13.52
N ALA A 33 -3.40 6.39 -12.55
CA ALA A 33 -2.45 7.46 -12.80
C ALA A 33 -1.26 6.98 -13.63
N GLN A 34 -0.75 5.78 -13.33
CA GLN A 34 0.33 5.15 -14.11
C GLN A 34 -0.12 4.82 -15.54
N GLU A 35 -1.31 4.27 -15.72
CA GLU A 35 -1.87 3.94 -17.05
C GLU A 35 -2.16 5.19 -17.89
N LYS A 36 -2.58 6.29 -17.25
CA LYS A 36 -2.82 7.59 -17.90
C LYS A 36 -1.54 8.41 -18.12
N GLY A 37 -0.39 7.96 -17.61
CA GLY A 37 0.87 8.69 -17.73
C GLY A 37 0.95 9.97 -16.88
N TYR A 38 0.18 10.06 -15.79
CA TYR A 38 0.20 11.21 -14.88
C TYR A 38 1.42 11.23 -13.95
N LEU A 39 2.14 10.11 -13.84
CA LEU A 39 3.38 10.00 -13.05
C LEU A 39 4.57 10.57 -13.84
N SER A 40 4.50 11.85 -14.19
CA SER A 40 5.51 12.56 -15.01
C SER A 40 6.82 12.84 -14.28
N ASP A 41 6.84 12.61 -12.97
CA ASP A 41 7.97 12.75 -12.06
C ASP A 41 8.87 11.50 -12.01
N ILE A 42 8.45 10.38 -12.62
CA ILE A 42 9.27 9.16 -12.72
C ILE A 42 10.32 9.33 -13.82
N ILE A 43 11.59 9.30 -13.42
CA ILE A 43 12.73 9.29 -14.35
C ILE A 43 13.18 7.84 -14.54
N PRO A 44 13.21 7.30 -15.78
CA PRO A 44 13.75 5.98 -16.08
C PRO A 44 15.18 5.76 -15.57
N ILE A 45 15.42 4.66 -14.86
CA ILE A 45 16.76 4.30 -14.37
C ILE A 45 17.19 2.95 -14.94
N GLN A 46 18.37 2.93 -15.55
CA GLN A 46 19.05 1.72 -15.98
C GLN A 46 20.06 1.29 -14.91
N VAL A 47 19.75 0.19 -14.21
CA VAL A 47 20.63 -0.33 -13.15
C VAL A 47 21.70 -1.24 -13.77
N PRO A 48 22.98 -1.09 -13.43
CA PRO A 48 24.03 -2.01 -13.89
C PRO A 48 23.70 -3.46 -13.54
N GLY A 49 23.81 -4.37 -14.51
CA GLY A 49 23.50 -5.79 -14.32
C GLY A 49 22.02 -6.15 -14.41
N VAL A 50 21.10 -5.18 -14.52
CA VAL A 50 19.67 -5.44 -14.76
C VAL A 50 19.36 -5.19 -16.23
N ALA A 51 18.91 -6.20 -16.97
CA ALA A 51 18.69 -6.04 -18.41
C ALA A 51 17.57 -5.05 -18.78
N LYS A 52 16.62 -4.80 -17.87
CA LYS A 52 15.46 -3.92 -18.11
C LYS A 52 15.65 -2.58 -17.40
N THR A 53 15.38 -1.49 -18.11
CA THR A 53 15.24 -0.17 -17.52
C THR A 53 14.01 -0.13 -16.61
N ILE A 54 14.17 0.42 -15.42
CA ILE A 54 13.09 0.59 -14.45
C ILE A 54 12.36 1.89 -14.79
N VAL A 55 11.08 1.78 -15.12
CA VAL A 55 10.25 2.90 -15.61
C VAL A 55 8.90 3.02 -14.91
N LYS A 56 8.63 2.17 -13.91
CA LYS A 56 7.37 2.06 -13.18
C LYS A 56 7.61 1.74 -11.72
N ASP A 57 6.70 2.19 -10.86
CA ASP A 57 6.71 1.84 -9.45
C ASP A 57 6.32 0.36 -9.23
N ASN A 58 6.99 -0.28 -8.26
CA ASN A 58 6.73 -1.68 -7.89
C ASN A 58 5.65 -1.84 -6.79
N GLY A 59 5.20 -0.72 -6.22
CA GLY A 59 4.28 -0.68 -5.10
C GLY A 59 2.80 -0.73 -5.48
N ILE A 60 2.46 -0.50 -6.75
CA ILE A 60 1.08 -0.49 -7.21
C ILE A 60 0.57 -1.93 -7.30
N ARG A 61 -0.29 -2.31 -6.35
CA ARG A 61 -0.88 -3.64 -6.24
C ARG A 61 -2.36 -3.54 -5.93
N VAL A 62 -3.18 -3.69 -6.96
CA VAL A 62 -4.63 -3.74 -6.78
C VAL A 62 -5.03 -5.15 -6.34
N ALA A 63 -5.77 -5.21 -5.24
CA ALA A 63 -6.31 -6.43 -4.66
C ALA A 63 -7.83 -6.32 -4.54
N SER A 64 -8.53 -7.43 -4.29
CA SER A 64 -9.96 -7.37 -3.98
C SER A 64 -10.21 -7.06 -2.50
N PRO A 65 -11.35 -6.42 -2.13
CA PRO A 65 -11.70 -6.19 -0.73
C PRO A 65 -11.67 -7.47 0.12
N GLU A 66 -12.07 -8.60 -0.44
CA GLU A 66 -12.08 -9.90 0.24
C GLU A 66 -10.66 -10.41 0.51
N GLN A 67 -9.70 -10.11 -0.37
CA GLN A 67 -8.29 -10.45 -0.17
C GLN A 67 -7.67 -9.61 0.95
N LEU A 68 -8.02 -8.32 1.02
CA LEU A 68 -7.58 -7.43 2.09
C LEU A 68 -8.12 -7.89 3.45
N ALA A 69 -9.43 -8.15 3.54
CA ALA A 69 -10.09 -8.56 4.78
C ALA A 69 -9.53 -9.86 5.38
N LYS A 70 -8.99 -10.78 4.56
CA LYS A 70 -8.38 -12.04 5.01
C LYS A 70 -7.02 -11.86 5.69
N LEU A 71 -6.38 -10.69 5.54
CA LEU A 71 -5.05 -10.45 6.11
C LEU A 71 -5.10 -10.26 7.62
N LYS A 72 -4.15 -10.93 8.30
CA LYS A 72 -3.95 -10.80 9.74
C LYS A 72 -3.30 -9.45 10.08
N PRO A 73 -3.56 -8.90 11.28
CA PRO A 73 -2.87 -7.71 11.77
C PRO A 73 -1.36 -7.90 11.78
N ALA A 74 -0.64 -6.87 11.31
CA ALA A 74 0.81 -6.93 11.14
C ALA A 74 1.56 -6.57 12.43
N PHE A 75 1.06 -5.56 13.16
CA PHE A 75 1.75 -4.97 14.31
C PHE A 75 1.11 -5.39 15.64
N VAL A 76 -0.12 -4.96 15.93
CA VAL A 76 -0.82 -5.38 17.15
C VAL A 76 -1.62 -6.65 16.89
N LYS A 77 -1.26 -7.76 17.54
CA LYS A 77 -1.91 -9.07 17.35
C LYS A 77 -2.60 -9.51 18.66
N PRO A 78 -3.79 -10.15 18.60
CA PRO A 78 -4.60 -10.44 17.40
C PRO A 78 -5.61 -9.33 17.05
N HIS A 79 -5.73 -8.27 17.86
CA HIS A 79 -6.82 -7.29 17.78
C HIS A 79 -6.47 -5.99 17.04
N GLY A 80 -5.29 -5.89 16.42
CA GLY A 80 -4.93 -4.72 15.63
C GLY A 80 -5.78 -4.59 14.36
N THR A 81 -5.82 -3.37 13.84
CA THR A 81 -6.52 -3.03 12.60
C THR A 81 -5.55 -2.82 11.45
N VAL A 82 -4.28 -2.53 11.74
CA VAL A 82 -3.26 -2.29 10.73
C VAL A 82 -2.67 -3.62 10.23
N THR A 83 -2.70 -3.81 8.92
CA THR A 83 -2.20 -4.99 8.19
C THR A 83 -1.12 -4.62 7.19
N ALA A 84 -0.49 -5.65 6.62
CA ALA A 84 0.51 -5.47 5.56
C ALA A 84 -0.05 -4.79 4.30
N ALA A 85 -1.37 -4.88 4.04
CA ALA A 85 -1.96 -4.32 2.83
C ALA A 85 -2.55 -2.92 3.02
N ASN A 86 -2.82 -2.50 4.26
CA ASN A 86 -3.24 -1.12 4.56
C ASN A 86 -2.09 -0.26 5.14
N SER A 87 -0.85 -0.72 4.96
CA SER A 87 0.38 -0.03 5.37
C SER A 87 1.30 0.21 4.18
N SER A 88 2.11 1.26 4.27
CA SER A 88 3.27 1.41 3.39
C SER A 88 4.28 0.28 3.64
N PHE A 89 4.93 -0.18 2.57
CA PHE A 89 5.96 -1.20 2.64
C PHE A 89 7.37 -0.58 2.60
N LEU A 90 8.39 -1.38 2.88
CA LEU A 90 9.77 -0.95 2.71
C LEU A 90 10.07 -0.77 1.22
N VAL A 91 10.45 0.45 0.84
CA VAL A 91 10.96 0.77 -0.49
C VAL A 91 12.48 0.69 -0.45
N SER A 92 13.07 -0.08 -1.37
CA SER A 92 14.51 -0.32 -1.49
C SER A 92 15.01 0.14 -2.85
#